data_AF-A0A821UFM8-F1
#
_entry.id   AF-A0A821UFM8-F1
#
_cell.length_a   1.000
_cell.length_b   1.000
_cell.length_c   1.000
_cell.angle_alpha   90.00
_cell.angle_beta   90.00
_cell.angle_gamma   90.00
#
_symmetry.space_group_name_H-M   'P 1'
#
loop_
_entity.id
_entity.type
_entity.pdbx_description
1 polymer ?
#
loop_
_entity_poly.entity_id
_entity_poly.type
_entity_poly.pdbx_seq_one_letter_code
_entity_poly.pdbx_strand_id
1 'polypeptide(L)'
;MLYCYKANLINTPLRCYGKTAACRLLTDVTYACFTILFPLITMTIFGIMTISNIRKGRTCKQPGKIFRKLHLNKRNFVLQRLTKQRWKKIDGYLRRMLLLQVISLILLTFPQAIHKVYFTLTSNRYKSQMEYDFDRILYRFELLLPFIESALPFYIYTLAGGKVFRDAL
;
A
#
# COMPACT_ATOMS: atom_id res chain seq x y z
N MET A 1 6.92 -34.22 4.33
CA MET A 1 5.58 -33.65 4.62
C MET A 1 5.65 -32.85 5.92
N LEU A 2 5.70 -31.52 5.84
CA LEU A 2 5.63 -30.65 7.02
C LEU A 2 4.16 -30.51 7.44
N TYR A 3 3.70 -31.36 8.35
CA TYR A 3 2.38 -31.24 8.99
C TYR A 3 2.35 -30.02 9.94
N CYS A 4 2.23 -28.82 9.36
CA CYS A 4 2.17 -27.56 10.11
C CYS A 4 0.76 -27.22 10.60
N TYR A 5 -0.28 -27.74 9.95
CA TYR A 5 -1.68 -27.39 10.24
C TYR A 5 -2.40 -28.56 10.89
N LYS A 6 -3.26 -28.24 11.86
CA LYS A 6 -4.17 -29.22 12.46
C LYS A 6 -5.55 -28.58 12.62
N ALA A 7 -6.58 -29.35 12.29
CA ALA A 7 -7.97 -28.94 12.46
C ALA A 7 -8.41 -29.07 13.92
N ASN A 8 -9.35 -28.22 14.33
CA ASN A 8 -9.99 -28.16 15.64
C ASN A 8 -9.01 -28.07 16.82
N LEU A 9 -8.03 -27.16 16.74
CA LEU A 9 -7.23 -26.82 17.92
C LEU A 9 -8.08 -26.08 18.96
N ILE A 10 -7.96 -26.51 20.21
CA ILE A 10 -8.57 -25.83 21.37
C ILE A 10 -7.71 -24.60 21.69
N ASN A 11 -8.35 -23.51 22.11
CA ASN A 11 -7.70 -22.22 22.46
C ASN A 11 -7.00 -21.49 21.28
N THR A 12 -7.41 -21.73 20.04
CA THR A 12 -6.96 -20.96 18.88
C THR A 12 -8.11 -20.18 18.22
N PRO A 13 -7.84 -19.00 17.64
CA PRO A 13 -8.88 -18.15 17.06
C PRO A 13 -9.55 -18.78 15.82
N LEU A 14 -8.84 -19.66 15.09
CA LEU A 14 -9.38 -20.41 13.95
C LEU A 14 -9.40 -21.91 14.20
N ARG A 15 -10.36 -22.57 13.52
CA ARG A 15 -10.49 -24.03 13.50
C ARG A 15 -9.34 -24.72 12.77
N CYS A 16 -8.70 -24.06 11.80
CA CYS A 16 -7.44 -24.53 11.20
C CYS A 16 -6.35 -23.56 11.58
N TYR A 17 -5.41 -23.99 12.42
CA TYR A 17 -4.32 -23.14 12.89
C TYR A 17 -3.00 -23.91 12.96
N GLY A 18 -1.88 -23.18 12.97
CA GLY A 18 -0.55 -23.77 13.07
C GLY A 18 -0.41 -24.59 14.36
N LYS A 19 0.03 -25.84 14.23
CA LYS A 19 0.22 -26.76 15.38
C LYS A 19 1.39 -26.33 16.25
N THR A 20 2.52 -25.95 15.64
CA THR A 20 3.73 -25.55 16.34
C THR A 20 3.94 -24.03 16.27
N ALA A 21 4.60 -23.47 17.28
CA ALA A 21 4.95 -22.04 17.30
C ALA A 21 5.80 -21.65 16.08
N ALA A 22 6.72 -22.52 15.65
CA ALA A 22 7.54 -22.31 14.46
C ALA A 22 6.70 -22.18 13.17
N CYS A 23 5.67 -23.02 12.99
CA CYS A 23 4.78 -22.92 11.85
C CYS A 23 3.97 -21.61 11.87
N ARG A 24 3.46 -21.20 13.04
CA ARG A 24 2.72 -19.95 13.20
C ARG A 24 3.59 -18.75 12.85
N LEU A 25 4.81 -18.72 13.39
CA LEU A 25 5.76 -17.65 13.14
C LEU A 25 6.15 -17.59 11.67
N LEU A 26 6.42 -18.73 11.03
CA LEU A 26 6.70 -18.79 9.60
C LEU A 26 5.53 -18.25 8.77
N THR A 27 4.28 -18.62 9.08
CA THR A 27 3.11 -18.13 8.33
C THR A 27 2.86 -16.65 8.55
N ASP A 28 3.03 -16.15 9.78
CA ASP A 28 2.82 -14.74 10.13
C ASP A 28 3.89 -13.86 9.49
N VAL A 29 5.15 -14.30 9.52
CA VAL A 29 6.27 -13.63 8.84
C VAL A 29 6.07 -13.63 7.34
N THR A 30 5.70 -14.78 6.76
CA THR A 30 5.41 -14.89 5.32
C THR A 30 4.30 -13.91 4.92
N TYR A 31 3.20 -13.89 5.68
CA TYR A 31 2.10 -12.95 5.47
C TYR A 31 2.59 -11.50 5.53
N ALA A 32 3.29 -11.10 6.59
CA ALA A 32 3.79 -9.74 6.74
C ALA A 32 4.77 -9.34 5.62
N CYS A 33 5.64 -10.25 5.19
CA CYS A 33 6.57 -10.02 4.09
C CYS A 33 5.85 -9.77 2.76
N PHE A 34 4.93 -10.66 2.37
CA PHE A 34 4.29 -10.61 1.05
C PHE A 34 3.15 -9.59 0.97
N THR A 35 2.40 -9.38 2.06
CA THR A 35 1.21 -8.50 2.03
C THR A 35 1.50 -7.08 2.49
N ILE A 36 2.57 -6.84 3.26
CA ILE A 36 2.87 -5.52 3.83
C ILE A 36 4.21 -5.00 3.30
N LEU A 37 5.30 -5.71 3.56
CA LEU A 37 6.65 -5.22 3.24
C LEU A 37 6.86 -5.10 1.73
N PHE A 38 6.50 -6.13 0.96
CA PHE A 38 6.71 -6.11 -0.49
C PHE A 38 5.91 -5.00 -1.20
N PRO A 39 4.60 -4.82 -0.95
CA PRO A 39 3.85 -3.69 -1.50
C PRO A 39 4.40 -2.33 -1.06
N LEU A 40 4.80 -2.18 0.20
CA LEU A 40 5.38 -0.92 0.69
C LEU A 40 6.70 -0.58 -0.02
N ILE A 41 7.61 -1.55 -0.16
CA ILE A 41 8.89 -1.35 -0.83
C ILE A 41 8.66 -0.96 -2.29
N THR A 42 7.84 -1.72 -3.01
CA THR A 42 7.56 -1.45 -4.44
C THR A 42 6.90 -0.08 -4.62
N MET A 43 5.87 0.26 -3.85
CA MET A 43 5.22 1.57 -3.92
C MET A 43 6.18 2.72 -3.58
N THR A 44 7.05 2.53 -2.60
CA THR A 44 8.06 3.54 -2.23
C THR A 44 9.06 3.77 -3.36
N ILE A 45 9.57 2.70 -3.97
CA ILE A 45 10.48 2.78 -5.13
C ILE A 45 9.79 3.52 -6.29
N PHE A 46 8.58 3.09 -6.67
CA PHE A 46 7.84 3.75 -7.75
C PHE A 46 7.53 5.22 -7.42
N GLY A 47 7.19 5.53 -6.17
CA GLY A 47 6.98 6.90 -5.71
C GLY A 47 8.24 7.77 -5.84
N ILE A 48 9.40 7.27 -5.42
CA ILE A 48 10.69 7.98 -5.52
C ILE A 48 11.11 8.15 -6.98
N MET A 49 10.97 7.11 -7.81
CA MET A 49 11.25 7.18 -9.25
C MET A 49 10.38 8.23 -9.95
N THR A 50 9.10 8.27 -9.62
CA THR A 50 8.14 9.27 -10.14
C THR A 50 8.59 10.68 -9.77
N ILE A 51 8.93 10.94 -8.51
CA ILE A 51 9.43 12.24 -8.04
C ILE A 51 10.74 12.61 -8.76
N SER A 52 11.66 11.66 -8.91
CA SER A 52 12.97 11.86 -9.54
C SER A 52 12.84 12.22 -11.03
N ASN A 53 11.95 11.54 -11.76
CA ASN A 53 11.64 11.85 -13.15
C ASN A 53 11.02 13.24 -13.30
N ILE A 54 10.13 13.64 -12.39
CA ILE A 54 9.54 15.00 -12.39
C ILE A 54 10.61 16.07 -12.15
N ARG A 55 11.55 15.83 -11.22
CA ARG A 55 12.64 16.77 -10.94
C ARG A 55 13.58 16.91 -12.14
N LYS A 56 14.02 15.80 -12.75
CA LYS A 56 14.85 15.81 -13.97
C LYS A 56 14.17 16.55 -15.13
N GLY A 57 12.86 16.37 -15.32
CA GLY A 57 12.08 17.10 -16.32
C GLY A 57 11.89 18.61 -16.05
N ARG A 58 12.20 19.10 -14.84
CA ARG A 58 12.23 20.53 -14.49
C ARG A 58 13.61 21.13 -14.73
N THR A 59 14.69 20.42 -14.38
CA THR A 59 16.07 20.90 -14.54
C THR A 59 16.46 21.07 -16.01
N CYS A 60 15.97 20.22 -16.91
CA CYS A 60 16.25 20.33 -18.35
C CYS A 60 15.50 21.49 -19.08
N LYS A 61 14.76 22.36 -18.36
CA LYS A 61 14.01 23.49 -18.96
C LYS A 61 14.28 24.85 -18.31
N GLN A 62 15.52 25.13 -17.91
CA GLN A 62 16.03 26.49 -17.98
C GLN A 62 17.03 26.62 -19.13
N PRO A 63 16.59 26.82 -20.39
CA PRO A 63 17.41 27.54 -21.34
C PRO A 63 17.37 29.02 -20.92
N GLY A 64 18.11 29.35 -19.86
CA GLY A 64 18.47 30.71 -19.57
C GLY A 64 19.46 31.17 -20.64
N LYS A 65 18.95 31.97 -21.58
CA LYS A 65 19.69 33.02 -22.31
C LYS A 65 20.67 32.63 -23.42
N ILE A 66 20.39 31.64 -24.27
CA ILE A 66 21.05 31.58 -25.59
C ILE A 66 20.04 31.01 -26.60
N PHE A 67 19.25 31.85 -27.26
CA PHE A 67 18.80 31.70 -28.66
C PHE A 67 17.79 32.82 -28.97
N ARG A 68 18.34 34.02 -29.20
CA ARG A 68 17.85 34.85 -30.30
C ARG A 68 17.88 33.98 -31.57
N LYS A 69 16.85 34.08 -32.41
CA LYS A 69 16.72 33.48 -33.76
C LYS A 69 16.29 32.00 -33.80
N LEU A 70 14.99 31.75 -33.83
CA LEU A 70 14.32 31.35 -35.08
C LEU A 70 12.82 31.35 -34.86
N HIS A 71 12.12 32.12 -35.69
CA HIS A 71 10.69 32.34 -35.70
C HIS A 71 9.95 31.14 -36.32
N LEU A 72 10.28 29.91 -35.90
CA LEU A 72 9.66 28.68 -36.38
C LEU A 72 8.87 28.04 -35.23
N ASN A 73 7.55 28.13 -35.38
CA ASN A 73 6.55 27.29 -34.74
C ASN A 73 6.15 27.61 -33.29
N LYS A 74 5.71 28.86 -33.08
CA LYS A 74 5.01 29.32 -31.85
C LYS A 74 3.83 28.41 -31.46
N ARG A 75 3.16 27.76 -32.44
CA ARG A 75 2.01 26.86 -32.24
C ARG A 75 2.43 25.53 -31.59
N ASN A 76 3.52 24.92 -32.05
CA ASN A 76 4.06 23.69 -31.44
C ASN A 76 4.58 23.92 -30.01
N PHE A 77 5.09 25.12 -29.73
CA PHE A 77 5.56 25.47 -28.38
C PHE A 77 4.42 25.66 -27.37
N VAL A 78 3.29 26.24 -27.80
CA VAL A 78 2.07 26.36 -26.98
C VAL A 78 1.46 24.98 -26.72
N LEU A 79 1.37 24.12 -27.74
CA LEU A 79 0.88 22.75 -27.59
C LEU A 79 1.75 21.93 -26.63
N GLN A 80 3.09 22.04 -26.72
CA GLN A 80 4.02 21.41 -25.77
C GLN A 80 3.90 21.94 -24.34
N ARG A 81 3.55 23.23 -24.14
CA ARG A 81 3.31 23.77 -22.80
C ARG A 81 2.01 23.24 -22.19
N LEU A 82 0.95 23.17 -22.99
CA LEU A 82 -0.35 22.63 -22.55
C LEU A 82 -0.25 21.15 -22.18
N THR A 83 0.42 20.33 -23.00
CA THR A 83 0.66 18.92 -22.67
C THR A 83 1.50 18.81 -21.40
N LYS A 84 2.60 19.57 -21.27
CA LYS A 84 3.44 19.54 -20.04
C LYS A 84 2.67 19.96 -18.77
N GLN A 85 1.74 20.91 -18.86
CA GLN A 85 0.87 21.28 -17.74
C GLN A 85 -0.12 20.17 -17.38
N ARG A 86 -0.69 19.47 -18.38
CA ARG A 86 -1.56 18.30 -18.16
C ARG A 86 -0.82 17.16 -17.47
N TRP A 87 0.37 16.80 -17.95
CA TRP A 87 1.23 15.78 -17.33
C TRP A 87 1.59 16.12 -15.88
N LYS A 88 1.95 17.38 -15.59
CA LYS A 88 2.20 17.83 -14.20
C LYS A 88 0.99 17.66 -13.27
N LYS A 89 -0.23 17.87 -13.78
CA LYS A 89 -1.45 17.66 -12.99
C LYS A 89 -1.66 16.17 -12.72
N ILE A 90 -1.54 15.33 -13.75
CA ILE A 90 -1.62 13.86 -13.65
C ILE A 90 -0.62 13.33 -12.63
N ASP A 91 0.64 13.75 -12.69
CA ASP A 91 1.68 13.39 -11.74
C ASP A 91 1.33 13.75 -10.30
N GLY A 92 0.71 14.92 -10.10
CA GLY A 92 0.23 15.38 -8.79
C GLY A 92 -0.87 14.48 -8.22
N TYR A 93 -1.82 14.07 -9.06
CA TYR A 93 -2.89 13.13 -8.69
C TYR A 93 -2.32 11.74 -8.38
N LEU A 94 -1.46 11.19 -9.24
CA LEU A 94 -0.78 9.90 -9.04
C LEU A 94 -0.01 9.85 -7.72
N ARG A 95 0.73 10.91 -7.38
CA ARG A 95 1.45 10.98 -6.11
C ARG A 95 0.50 11.01 -4.92
N ARG A 96 -0.61 11.76 -5.00
CA ARG A 96 -1.61 11.82 -3.93
C ARG A 96 -2.29 10.47 -3.73
N MET A 97 -2.63 9.81 -4.83
CA MET A 97 -3.16 8.45 -4.86
C MET A 97 -2.24 7.46 -4.15
N LEU A 98 -0.97 7.43 -4.55
CA LEU A 98 0.00 6.48 -4.02
C LEU A 98 0.26 6.74 -2.53
N LEU A 99 0.26 8.02 -2.12
CA LEU A 99 0.39 8.39 -0.71
C LEU A 99 -0.83 7.94 0.11
N LEU A 100 -2.05 8.17 -0.39
CA LEU A 100 -3.28 7.69 0.26
C LEU A 100 -3.32 6.17 0.36
N GLN A 101 -2.88 5.47 -0.69
CA GLN A 101 -2.82 4.01 -0.72
C GLN A 101 -1.81 3.47 0.29
N VAL A 102 -0.61 4.06 0.37
CA VAL A 102 0.42 3.70 1.36
C VAL A 102 -0.06 3.97 2.78
N ILE A 103 -0.68 5.12 3.06
CA ILE A 103 -1.25 5.42 4.38
C ILE A 103 -2.33 4.41 4.75
N SER A 104 -3.25 4.12 3.82
CA SER A 104 -4.36 3.19 4.06
C SER A 104 -3.84 1.79 4.33
N LEU A 105 -2.84 1.32 3.56
CA LEU A 105 -2.19 0.04 3.77
C LEU A 105 -1.58 -0.04 5.18
N ILE A 106 -0.77 0.95 5.58
CA ILE A 106 -0.17 0.99 6.92
C ILE A 106 -1.24 0.96 8.01
N LEU A 107 -2.29 1.79 7.91
CA LEU A 107 -3.33 1.86 8.93
C LEU A 107 -4.15 0.57 9.06
N LEU A 108 -4.38 -0.13 7.94
CA LEU A 108 -5.24 -1.32 7.93
C LEU A 108 -4.49 -2.63 8.18
N THR A 109 -3.24 -2.76 7.71
CA THR A 109 -2.52 -4.04 7.78
C THR A 109 -1.49 -4.08 8.91
N PHE A 110 -0.98 -2.93 9.37
CA PHE A 110 0.05 -2.89 10.41
C PHE A 110 -0.47 -3.34 11.79
N PRO A 111 -1.66 -2.90 12.27
CA PRO A 111 -2.22 -3.39 13.54
C PRO A 111 -2.37 -4.92 13.54
N GLN A 112 -2.88 -5.47 12.44
CA GLN A 112 -3.04 -6.91 12.25
C GLN A 112 -1.71 -7.68 12.34
N ALA A 113 -0.64 -7.15 11.74
CA ALA A 113 0.67 -7.78 11.81
C ALA A 113 1.22 -7.79 13.24
N ILE A 114 1.09 -6.67 13.97
CA ILE A 114 1.50 -6.56 15.37
C ILE A 114 0.73 -7.56 16.22
N HIS A 115 -0.60 -7.60 16.07
CA HIS A 115 -1.44 -8.48 16.88
C HIS A 115 -1.15 -9.96 16.63
N LYS A 116 -0.94 -10.38 15.37
CA LYS A 116 -0.53 -11.76 15.05
C LYS A 116 0.81 -12.14 15.70
N VAL A 117 1.81 -11.26 15.61
CA VAL A 117 3.12 -11.49 16.25
C VAL A 117 2.98 -11.55 17.77
N TYR A 118 2.23 -10.62 18.36
CA TYR A 118 1.96 -10.60 19.79
C TYR A 118 1.24 -11.87 20.25
N PHE A 119 0.21 -12.31 19.53
CA PHE A 119 -0.53 -13.53 19.82
C PHE A 119 0.37 -14.77 19.74
N THR A 120 1.23 -14.85 18.72
CA THR A 120 2.18 -15.96 18.56
C THR A 120 3.22 -15.99 19.68
N LEU A 121 3.73 -14.83 20.12
CA LEU A 121 4.70 -14.74 21.23
C LEU A 121 4.09 -15.01 22.61
N THR A 122 2.83 -14.60 22.81
CA THR A 122 2.12 -14.78 24.09
C THR A 122 1.37 -16.10 24.20
N SER A 123 1.46 -16.97 23.18
CA SER A 123 0.71 -18.23 23.12
C SER A 123 1.01 -19.21 24.27
N ASN A 124 2.15 -19.08 24.95
CA ASN A 124 2.55 -19.98 26.06
C ASN A 124 2.24 -19.41 27.45
N ARG A 125 1.64 -18.22 27.54
CA ARG A 125 1.22 -17.65 28.81
C ARG A 125 -0.21 -18.06 29.14
N TYR A 126 -0.49 -18.25 30.44
CA TYR A 126 -1.87 -18.32 30.92
C TYR A 126 -2.53 -16.95 30.72
N LYS A 127 -3.67 -16.95 30.02
CA LYS A 127 -4.52 -15.77 29.79
C LYS A 127 -5.82 -15.93 30.56
N SER A 128 -6.38 -14.82 31.03
CA SER A 128 -7.72 -14.80 31.63
C SER A 128 -8.79 -15.04 30.56
N GLN A 129 -9.97 -15.54 30.97
CA GLN A 129 -11.10 -15.74 30.06
C GLN A 129 -11.48 -14.45 29.32
N MET A 130 -11.45 -13.31 30.03
CA MET A 130 -11.74 -11.99 29.45
C MET A 130 -10.73 -11.59 28.37
N GLU A 131 -9.44 -11.89 28.57
CA GLU A 131 -8.39 -11.61 27.59
C GLU A 131 -8.59 -12.45 26.33
N TYR A 132 -8.99 -13.72 26.50
CA TYR A 132 -9.26 -14.62 25.38
C TYR A 132 -10.45 -14.13 24.52
N ASP A 133 -11.53 -13.69 25.16
CA ASP A 133 -12.70 -13.17 24.46
C ASP A 133 -12.39 -11.86 23.73
N PHE A 134 -11.58 -10.98 24.34
CA PHE A 134 -11.12 -9.75 23.71
C PHE A 134 -10.22 -10.03 22.49
N ASP A 135 -9.21 -10.89 22.65
CA ASP A 135 -8.31 -11.31 21.55
C ASP A 135 -9.13 -11.89 20.38
N ARG A 136 -10.20 -12.63 20.66
CA ARG A 136 -11.07 -13.22 19.64
C ARG A 136 -11.87 -12.17 18.87
N ILE A 137 -12.43 -11.18 19.56
CA ILE A 137 -13.16 -10.08 18.93
C ILE A 137 -12.20 -9.27 18.05
N LEU A 138 -11.03 -8.94 18.60
CA LEU A 138 -10.01 -8.16 17.93
C LEU A 138 -9.49 -8.89 16.68
N TYR A 139 -9.25 -10.19 16.78
CA TYR A 139 -8.90 -11.04 15.64
C TYR A 139 -9.97 -11.04 14.55
N ARG A 140 -11.26 -11.14 14.90
CA ARG A 140 -12.35 -11.09 13.92
C ARG A 140 -12.45 -9.75 13.21
N PHE A 141 -12.29 -8.66 13.96
CA PHE A 141 -12.28 -7.31 13.42
C PHE A 141 -11.10 -7.12 12.45
N GLU A 142 -9.90 -7.54 12.86
CA GLU A 142 -8.71 -7.47 12.03
C GLU A 142 -8.79 -8.33 10.77
N LEU A 143 -9.51 -9.45 10.82
CA LEU A 143 -9.74 -10.30 9.64
C LEU A 143 -10.58 -9.59 8.56
N LEU A 144 -11.37 -8.58 8.93
CA LEU A 144 -12.14 -7.76 8.00
C LEU A 144 -11.31 -6.65 7.34
N LEU A 145 -10.24 -6.17 8.00
CA LEU A 145 -9.43 -5.05 7.50
C LEU A 145 -8.79 -5.31 6.12
N PRO A 146 -8.24 -6.50 5.81
CA PRO A 146 -7.73 -6.81 4.47
C PRO A 146 -8.80 -6.74 3.37
N PHE A 147 -10.06 -7.07 3.67
CA PHE A 147 -11.13 -6.95 2.68
C PHE A 147 -11.41 -5.47 2.36
N ILE A 148 -11.41 -4.62 3.39
CA ILE A 148 -11.53 -3.16 3.21
C ILE A 148 -10.34 -2.62 2.43
N GLU A 149 -9.12 -3.08 2.76
CA GLU A 149 -7.89 -2.73 2.04
C GLU A 149 -7.98 -3.12 0.56
N SER A 150 -8.50 -4.30 0.22
CA SER A 150 -8.66 -4.73 -1.16
C SER A 150 -9.68 -3.89 -1.96
N ALA A 151 -10.68 -3.30 -1.29
CA ALA A 151 -11.69 -2.45 -1.91
C ALA A 151 -11.26 -0.97 -2.02
N LEU A 152 -10.38 -0.51 -1.12
CA LEU A 152 -9.94 0.88 -1.05
C LEU A 152 -9.28 1.42 -2.32
N PRO A 153 -8.42 0.68 -3.05
CA PRO A 153 -7.82 1.16 -4.28
C PRO A 153 -8.87 1.67 -5.26
N PHE A 154 -9.99 0.96 -5.44
CA PHE A 154 -11.08 1.40 -6.31
C PHE A 154 -11.61 2.80 -5.93
N TYR A 155 -11.90 3.01 -4.64
CA TYR A 155 -12.37 4.32 -4.15
C TYR A 155 -11.29 5.40 -4.25
N ILE A 156 -10.03 5.06 -4.01
CA ILE A 156 -8.92 5.99 -4.14
C ILE A 156 -8.71 6.37 -5.62
N TYR A 157 -8.78 5.42 -6.56
CA TYR A 157 -8.68 5.67 -8.00
C TYR A 157 -9.82 6.57 -8.49
N THR A 158 -11.05 6.30 -8.06
CA THR A 158 -12.25 7.05 -8.51
C THR A 158 -12.35 8.44 -7.87
N LEU A 159 -12.07 8.59 -6.58
CA LEU A 159 -12.21 9.86 -5.86
C LEU A 159 -10.97 10.75 -5.96
N ALA A 160 -9.77 10.16 -5.88
CA ALA A 160 -8.51 10.92 -5.84
C ALA A 160 -7.79 11.00 -7.21
N GLY A 161 -8.16 10.15 -8.19
CA GLY A 161 -7.59 10.15 -9.54
C GLY A 161 -7.98 11.36 -10.41
N GLY A 162 -8.93 12.18 -9.95
CA GLY A 162 -9.40 13.38 -10.65
C GLY A 162 -10.15 13.09 -11.95
N LYS A 163 -10.32 14.11 -12.81
CA LYS A 163 -11.04 14.00 -14.09
C LYS A 163 -10.49 12.92 -15.03
N VAL A 164 -9.20 12.61 -14.93
CA VAL A 164 -8.52 11.69 -15.86
C VAL A 164 -9.04 10.26 -15.73
N PHE A 165 -9.33 9.82 -14.51
CA PHE A 165 -9.89 8.49 -14.27
C PHE A 165 -11.43 8.49 -14.24
N ARG A 166 -12.05 9.62 -13.90
CA ARG A 166 -13.52 9.79 -13.94
C ARG A 166 -14.10 9.91 -15.35
N ASP A 167 -13.34 10.42 -16.31
CA ASP A 167 -13.81 10.61 -17.70
C ASP A 167 -13.49 9.38 -18.58
N ALA A 168 -12.77 8.38 -18.05
CA ALA A 168 -12.33 7.18 -18.78
C ALA A 168 -13.09 5.89 -18.39
N LEU A 169 -13.92 5.97 -17.34
CA LEU A 169 -14.83 4.93 -16.85
C LEU A 169 -16.26 5.33 -17.20
#